data_AF-A0A3B8X014-F1
#
_entry.id   AF-A0A3B8X014-F1
#
_cell.length_a   1.000
_cell.length_b   1.000
_cell.length_c   1.000
_cell.angle_alpha   90.00
_cell.angle_beta   90.00
_cell.angle_gamma   90.00
#
_symmetry.space_group_name_H-M   'P 1'
#
loop_
_entity.id
_entity.type
_entity.pdbx_description
1 polymer ?
#
loop_
_entity_poly.entity_id
_entity_poly.type
_entity_poly.pdbx_seq_one_letter_code
_entity_poly.pdbx_strand_id
1 'polypeptide(L)'
;MDIRLSSRVAKVKPSPTMAVTARAKELRDAGHDVIGLGAGEPDFDTPDHVKQAAIEAIKAGQTKYTPVGGTTEMKQAVVDKFS
;
A
#
# COMPACT_ATOMS: atom_id res chain seq x y z
N MET A 1 12.99 7.88 29.40
CA MET A 1 13.30 8.87 28.35
C MET A 1 11.97 9.37 27.85
N ASP A 2 11.58 10.61 28.17
CA ASP A 2 10.30 11.17 27.72
C ASP A 2 10.43 11.64 26.28
N ILE A 3 9.74 10.97 25.36
CA ILE A 3 9.71 11.35 23.95
C ILE A 3 8.63 12.43 23.80
N ARG A 4 9.05 13.68 23.65
CA ARG A 4 8.14 14.80 23.37
C ARG A 4 7.82 14.86 21.88
N LEU A 5 6.58 14.54 21.53
CA LEU A 5 6.09 14.64 20.15
C LEU A 5 5.82 16.08 19.73
N SER A 6 5.89 16.34 18.43
CA SER A 6 5.53 17.66 17.87
C SER A 6 4.02 17.92 17.96
N SER A 7 3.64 19.19 18.14
CA SER A 7 2.23 19.60 18.27
C SER A 7 1.38 19.28 17.03
N ARG A 8 1.99 19.22 15.84
CA ARG A 8 1.29 18.84 14.59
C ARG A 8 0.87 17.37 14.59
N VAL A 9 1.71 16.47 15.12
CA VAL A 9 1.40 15.03 15.19
C VAL A 9 0.24 14.80 16.16
N ALA A 10 0.20 15.54 17.28
CA ALA A 10 -0.88 15.45 18.25
C ALA A 10 -2.27 15.83 17.70
N LYS A 11 -2.35 16.50 16.54
CA LYS A 11 -3.62 16.85 15.89
C LYS A 11 -4.16 15.76 14.97
N VAL A 12 -3.35 14.75 14.64
CA VAL A 12 -3.76 13.63 13.79
C VAL A 12 -4.63 12.69 14.62
N LYS A 13 -5.89 12.51 14.20
CA LYS A 13 -6.81 11.59 14.87
C LYS A 13 -6.47 10.15 14.50
N PRO A 14 -6.65 9.19 15.43
CA PRO A 14 -6.61 7.77 15.10
C PRO A 14 -7.57 7.43 13.96
N SER A 15 -7.17 6.52 13.08
CA SER A 15 -7.98 6.14 11.92
C SER A 15 -9.15 5.25 12.35
N PRO A 16 -10.42 5.68 12.15
CA PRO A 16 -11.56 4.84 12.49
C PRO A 16 -11.68 3.62 11.55
N THR A 17 -11.25 3.73 10.30
CA THR A 17 -11.29 2.62 9.34
C THR A 17 -10.33 1.50 9.73
N MET A 18 -9.12 1.85 10.20
CA MET A 18 -8.17 0.85 10.69
C MET A 18 -8.68 0.11 11.93
N ALA A 19 -9.36 0.82 12.84
CA ALA A 19 -9.93 0.21 14.04
C ALA A 19 -11.03 -0.81 13.70
N VAL A 20 -11.91 -0.48 12.74
CA VAL A 20 -12.96 -1.39 12.27
C VAL A 20 -12.36 -2.61 11.57
N THR A 21 -11.37 -2.42 10.69
CA THR A 21 -10.69 -3.53 10.01
C THR A 21 -9.98 -4.46 10.99
N ALA A 22 -9.29 -3.92 12.00
CA ALA A 22 -8.63 -4.71 13.03
C ALA A 22 -9.65 -5.54 13.83
N ARG A 23 -10.77 -4.93 14.25
CA ARG A 23 -11.81 -5.63 15.00
C ARG A 23 -12.50 -6.72 14.17
N ALA A 24 -12.75 -6.47 12.90
CA ALA A 24 -13.31 -7.46 11.98
C ALA A 24 -12.36 -8.66 11.83
N LYS A 25 -11.04 -8.42 11.77
CA LYS A 25 -10.04 -9.48 11.73
C LYS A 25 -10.02 -10.29 13.03
N GLU A 26 -10.02 -9.65 14.20
CA GLU A 26 -10.08 -10.33 15.50
C GLU A 26 -11.29 -11.25 15.62
N LEU A 27 -12.47 -10.78 15.19
CA LEU A 27 -13.70 -11.58 15.24
C LEU A 27 -13.62 -12.81 14.32
N ARG A 28 -13.04 -12.67 13.12
CA ARG A 28 -12.79 -13.82 12.22
C ARG A 28 -11.80 -14.81 12.83
N ASP A 29 -10.70 -14.31 13.39
CA ASP A 29 -9.69 -15.14 14.05
C ASP A 29 -10.28 -15.90 15.26
N ALA A 30 -11.28 -15.30 15.94
CA ALA A 30 -12.05 -15.93 17.01
C ALA A 30 -13.16 -16.90 16.52
N GLY A 31 -13.27 -17.13 15.22
CA GLY A 31 -14.22 -18.08 14.62
C GLY A 31 -15.61 -17.53 14.32
N HIS A 32 -15.82 -16.21 14.42
CA HIS A 32 -17.08 -15.59 14.01
C HIS A 32 -17.15 -15.41 12.49
N ASP A 33 -18.32 -15.66 11.91
CA ASP A 33 -18.59 -15.38 10.50
C ASP A 33 -18.81 -13.87 10.30
N VAL A 34 -17.83 -13.20 9.68
CA VAL A 34 -17.79 -11.74 9.50
C VAL A 34 -17.54 -11.37 8.06
N ILE A 35 -18.52 -10.73 7.42
CA ILE A 35 -18.40 -10.14 6.09
C ILE A 35 -17.84 -8.73 6.20
N GLY A 36 -16.67 -8.50 5.62
CA GLY A 36 -15.95 -7.24 5.71
C GLY A 36 -16.15 -6.43 4.45
N LEU A 37 -17.05 -5.44 4.51
CA LEU A 37 -17.35 -4.53 3.40
C LEU A 37 -16.59 -3.19 3.50
N GLY A 38 -15.55 -3.15 4.35
CA GLY A 38 -14.77 -1.95 4.63
C GLY A 38 -13.39 -1.91 3.96
N ALA A 39 -13.03 -2.94 3.18
CA ALA A 39 -11.78 -2.94 2.44
C ALA A 39 -11.83 -1.91 1.30
N GLY A 40 -10.78 -1.11 1.18
CA GLY A 40 -10.62 -0.11 0.11
C GLY A 40 -9.75 -0.59 -1.05
N GLU A 41 -9.36 -1.86 -1.05
CA GLU A 41 -8.54 -2.50 -2.08
C GLU A 41 -9.32 -3.61 -2.79
N PRO A 42 -9.00 -3.91 -4.06
CA PRO A 42 -9.64 -5.01 -4.77
C PRO A 42 -9.33 -6.38 -4.14
N ASP A 43 -10.20 -7.35 -4.39
CA ASP A 43 -10.08 -8.73 -3.93
C ASP A 43 -9.19 -9.62 -4.81
N PHE A 44 -8.85 -9.16 -6.01
CA PHE A 44 -7.96 -9.87 -6.93
C PHE A 44 -6.48 -9.61 -6.63
N ASP A 45 -5.66 -10.61 -6.93
CA ASP A 45 -4.21 -10.52 -6.85
C ASP A 45 -3.63 -9.68 -8.01
N THR A 46 -2.39 -9.21 -7.84
CA THR A 46 -1.65 -8.49 -8.88
C THR A 46 -1.54 -9.34 -10.16
N PRO A 47 -1.82 -8.78 -11.36
CA PRO A 47 -1.71 -9.52 -12.62
C PRO A 47 -0.31 -10.11 -12.86
N ASP A 48 -0.24 -11.33 -13.43
CA ASP A 48 1.03 -12.08 -13.57
C ASP A 48 2.09 -11.37 -14.39
N HIS A 49 1.71 -10.62 -15.43
CA HIS A 49 2.68 -9.84 -16.21
C HIS A 49 3.37 -8.76 -15.38
N VAL A 50 2.68 -8.18 -14.38
CA VAL A 50 3.26 -7.19 -13.46
C VAL A 50 4.23 -7.87 -12.49
N LYS A 51 3.83 -9.02 -11.93
CA LYS A 51 4.70 -9.82 -11.05
C LYS A 51 5.98 -10.23 -11.78
N GLN A 52 5.86 -10.69 -13.02
CA GLN A 52 6.98 -11.12 -13.84
C GLN A 52 7.94 -9.96 -14.15
N ALA A 53 7.42 -8.79 -14.54
CA ALA A 53 8.24 -7.60 -14.76
C ALA A 53 9.01 -7.17 -13.49
N ALA A 54 8.39 -7.27 -12.31
CA ALA A 54 9.05 -6.99 -11.04
C ALA A 54 10.17 -8.01 -10.75
N ILE A 55 9.93 -9.30 -10.99
CA ILE A 55 10.95 -10.36 -10.84
C ILE A 55 12.13 -10.13 -11.78
N GLU A 56 11.87 -9.72 -13.02
CA GLU A 56 12.91 -9.41 -14.00
C GLU A 56 13.75 -8.19 -13.57
N ALA A 57 13.11 -7.13 -13.08
CA ALA A 57 13.81 -5.97 -12.54
C ALA A 57 14.73 -6.34 -11.37
N ILE A 58 14.29 -7.23 -10.47
CA ILE A 58 15.11 -7.77 -9.39
C ILE A 58 16.32 -8.54 -9.95
N LYS A 59 16.11 -9.46 -10.90
CA LYS A 59 17.18 -10.24 -11.53
C LYS A 59 18.18 -9.38 -12.29
N ALA A 60 17.71 -8.29 -12.90
CA ALA A 60 18.52 -7.32 -13.62
C ALA A 60 19.26 -6.33 -12.70
N GLY A 61 19.09 -6.42 -11.38
CA GLY A 61 19.79 -5.56 -10.43
C GLY A 61 19.27 -4.12 -10.37
N GLN A 62 18.00 -3.88 -10.75
CA GLN A 62 17.35 -2.56 -10.66
C GLN A 62 16.98 -2.20 -9.22
N THR A 63 17.98 -2.11 -8.34
CA THR A 63 17.80 -1.96 -6.88
C THR A 63 18.46 -0.69 -6.31
N LYS A 64 18.82 0.25 -7.19
CA LYS A 64 19.50 1.51 -6.82
C LYS A 64 18.52 2.67 -6.82
N TYR A 65 18.98 3.82 -6.33
CA TYR A 65 18.15 5.02 -6.29
C TYR A 65 17.61 5.38 -7.66
N THR A 66 16.32 5.70 -7.70
CA THR A 66 15.67 6.35 -8.83
C THR A 66 15.72 7.87 -8.63
N PRO A 67 15.51 8.67 -9.68
CA PRO A 67 15.22 10.09 -9.52
C PRO A 67 14.02 10.31 -8.58
N VAL A 68 13.97 11.46 -7.90
CA VAL A 68 12.90 11.80 -6.93
C VAL A 68 11.51 11.71 -7.54
N GLY A 69 11.37 12.10 -8.82
CA GLY A 69 10.09 12.03 -9.55
C GLY A 69 9.79 10.68 -10.20
N GLY A 70 10.57 9.63 -9.94
CA GLY A 70 10.46 8.33 -10.61
C GLY A 70 11.34 8.18 -11.85
N THR A 71 11.40 6.96 -12.40
CA THR A 71 12.19 6.65 -13.60
C THR A 71 11.61 7.32 -14.85
N THR A 72 12.45 7.53 -15.86
CA THR A 72 12.02 8.17 -17.12
C THR A 72 10.97 7.31 -17.83
N GLU A 73 11.20 6.00 -17.84
CA GLU A 73 10.34 4.99 -18.47
C GLU A 73 8.95 4.96 -17.82
N MET A 74 8.88 4.99 -16.49
CA MET A 74 7.60 5.01 -15.76
C MET A 74 6.82 6.30 -16.04
N LYS A 75 7.50 7.46 -16.01
CA LYS A 75 6.85 8.74 -16.32
C LYS A 75 6.30 8.76 -17.75
N GLN A 76 7.08 8.29 -18.74
CA GLN A 76 6.62 8.26 -20.12
C GLN A 76 5.39 7.35 -20.29
N ALA A 77 5.41 6.15 -19.69
CA ALA A 77 4.26 5.24 -19.74
C ALA A 77 2.98 5.85 -19.12
N VAL A 78 3.12 6.62 -18.04
CA VAL A 78 1.99 7.36 -17.45
C VAL A 78 1.50 8.46 -18.38
N VAL A 79 2.39 9.24 -19.02
CA VAL A 79 2.03 10.27 -20.00
C VAL A 79 1.27 9.64 -21.18
N ASP A 80 1.77 8.55 -21.74
CA ASP A 80 1.16 7.87 -22.88
C ASP A 80 -0.24 7.33 -22.55
N LYS A 81 -0.46 6.85 -21.31
CA LYS A 81 -1.78 6.39 -20.84
C LYS A 81 -2.83 7.50 -20.77
N PHE A 82 -2.41 8.74 -20.51
CA PHE A 82 -3.29 9.89 -20.31
C PHE A 82 -3.31 10.87 -21.49
N SER A 83 -2.60 10.55 -22.58
CA SER A 83 -2.63 11.28 -23.85
C SER A 83 -3.76 10.77 -24.74
#